data_AF-A0A957IPK6-F1
#
_entry.id   AF-A0A957IPK6-F1
#
_cell.length_a   1.000
_cell.length_b   1.000
_cell.length_c   1.000
_cell.angle_alpha   90.00
_cell.angle_beta   90.00
_cell.angle_gamma   90.00
#
_symmetry.space_group_name_H-M   'P 1'
#
loop_
_entity.id
_entity.type
_entity.pdbx_description
1 polymer ?
#
loop_
_entity_poly.entity_id
_entity_poly.type
_entity_poly.pdbx_seq_one_letter_code
_entity_poly.pdbx_strand_id
1 'polypeptide(L)'
;ITYMHLETRDRIAVGTFVQTGDRLGHPSCEGGYSNGTHVHIARTFNGRWVSADGDIPFTMGGWVSQGLGREYDGVLVHGGVSKEACECRDEINAIPGQ
;
A
#
# COMPACT_ATOMS: atom_id res chain seq x y z
N ILE A 1 -7.59 8.38 -0.38
CA ILE A 1 -6.77 7.15 -0.23
C ILE A 1 -7.72 5.97 -0.32
N THR A 2 -7.34 4.93 -1.03
CA THR A 2 -8.11 3.69 -1.20
C THR A 2 -7.31 2.55 -0.63
N TYR A 3 -7.96 1.67 0.14
CA TYR A 3 -7.43 0.41 0.62
C TYR A 3 -8.26 -0.72 0.00
N MET A 4 -7.61 -1.74 -0.57
CA MET A 4 -8.26 -2.90 -1.20
C MET A 4 -7.77 -4.20 -0.57
N HIS A 5 -8.42 -5.32 -0.90
CA HIS A 5 -8.23 -6.64 -0.30
C HIS A 5 -8.56 -6.62 1.18
N LEU A 6 -9.76 -6.13 1.51
CA LEU A 6 -10.32 -6.17 2.86
C LEU A 6 -11.57 -7.08 2.88
N GLU A 7 -11.65 -7.98 3.85
CA GLU A 7 -12.85 -8.80 4.08
C GLU A 7 -14.03 -7.99 4.61
N THR A 8 -15.22 -8.61 4.63
CA THR A 8 -16.44 -7.98 5.14
C THR A 8 -16.50 -7.87 6.66
N ARG A 9 -15.89 -8.82 7.37
CA ARG A 9 -15.87 -8.84 8.84
C ARG A 9 -15.11 -7.62 9.38
N ASP A 10 -15.72 -6.94 10.35
CA ASP A 10 -15.19 -5.73 11.00
C ASP A 10 -14.77 -4.60 10.02
N ARG A 11 -15.20 -4.65 8.76
CA ARG A 11 -14.95 -3.58 7.80
C ARG A 11 -15.77 -2.37 8.18
N ILE A 12 -15.10 -1.24 8.25
CA ILE A 12 -15.74 0.01 8.67
C ILE A 12 -16.88 0.40 7.72
N ALA A 13 -17.95 0.96 8.28
CA ALA A 13 -19.12 1.36 7.51
C ALA A 13 -18.83 2.57 6.60
N VAL A 14 -19.48 2.60 5.43
CA VAL A 14 -19.40 3.73 4.50
C VAL A 14 -19.91 5.00 5.18
N GLY A 15 -19.18 6.11 5.00
CA GLY A 15 -19.49 7.41 5.63
C GLY A 15 -18.89 7.60 7.02
N THR A 16 -18.21 6.58 7.57
CA THR A 16 -17.48 6.73 8.84
C THR A 16 -16.27 7.64 8.67
N PHE A 17 -16.15 8.64 9.54
CA PHE A 17 -14.95 9.47 9.63
C PHE A 17 -13.84 8.70 10.35
N VAL A 18 -12.62 8.77 9.83
CA VAL A 18 -11.44 8.08 10.37
C VAL A 18 -10.25 9.01 10.51
N GLN A 19 -9.32 8.64 11.38
CA GLN A 19 -8.03 9.26 11.62
C GLN A 19 -6.90 8.28 11.32
N THR A 20 -5.66 8.78 11.23
CA THR A 20 -4.48 7.92 11.14
C THR A 20 -4.40 7.03 12.38
N GLY A 21 -4.27 5.72 12.15
CA GLY A 21 -4.21 4.70 13.21
C GLY A 21 -5.53 3.93 13.41
N ASP A 22 -6.65 4.43 12.87
CA ASP A 22 -7.92 3.72 12.95
C ASP A 22 -7.89 2.41 12.15
N ARG A 23 -8.57 1.39 12.68
CA ARG A 23 -8.71 0.09 12.01
C ARG A 23 -9.81 0.16 10.97
N LEU A 24 -9.48 -0.20 9.72
CA LEU A 24 -10.43 -0.16 8.60
C LEU A 24 -11.10 -1.52 8.30
N GLY A 25 -10.55 -2.62 8.83
CA GLY A 25 -10.99 -3.99 8.60
C GLY A 25 -9.82 -4.98 8.70
N HIS A 26 -9.95 -6.15 8.06
CA HIS A 26 -8.91 -7.17 7.99
C HIS A 26 -8.49 -7.45 6.54
N PRO A 27 -7.19 -7.66 6.24
CA PRO A 27 -6.73 -8.06 4.91
C PRO A 27 -7.29 -9.41 4.47
N SER A 28 -7.77 -9.53 3.23
CA SER A 28 -8.32 -10.77 2.66
C SER A 28 -8.52 -10.71 1.15
N CYS A 29 -8.47 -11.86 0.48
CA CYS A 29 -8.81 -12.03 -0.93
C CYS A 29 -10.32 -11.86 -1.23
N GLU A 30 -11.19 -11.75 -0.22
CA GLU A 30 -12.62 -11.45 -0.41
C GLU A 30 -12.82 -10.05 -1.04
N GLY A 31 -11.90 -9.11 -0.76
CA GLY A 31 -11.97 -7.72 -1.21
C GLY A 31 -11.58 -7.47 -2.68
N GLY A 32 -11.51 -8.52 -3.51
CA GLY A 32 -11.17 -8.45 -4.93
C GLY A 32 -10.21 -9.56 -5.37
N TYR A 33 -9.94 -9.64 -6.68
CA TYR A 33 -8.98 -10.62 -7.20
C TYR A 33 -7.58 -10.39 -6.64
N SER A 34 -6.99 -11.40 -6.02
CA SER A 34 -5.62 -11.36 -5.48
C SER A 34 -4.90 -12.67 -5.76
N ASN A 35 -3.62 -12.59 -6.13
CA ASN A 35 -2.70 -13.72 -6.26
C ASN A 35 -1.89 -13.99 -4.98
N GLY A 36 -2.04 -13.15 -3.94
CA GLY A 36 -1.20 -13.18 -2.75
C GLY A 36 -1.82 -12.54 -1.51
N THR A 37 -1.07 -12.59 -0.40
CA THR A 37 -1.45 -11.95 0.87
C THR A 37 -0.87 -10.55 0.93
N HIS A 38 -1.65 -9.55 0.54
CA HIS A 38 -1.27 -8.15 0.57
C HIS A 38 -2.50 -7.24 0.68
N VAL A 39 -2.25 -5.96 0.90
CA VAL A 39 -3.25 -4.89 0.81
C VAL A 39 -2.81 -3.98 -0.33
N HIS A 40 -3.71 -3.60 -1.24
CA HIS A 40 -3.41 -2.50 -2.16
C HIS A 40 -3.76 -1.17 -1.52
N ILE A 41 -2.86 -0.20 -1.66
CA ILE A 41 -3.06 1.17 -1.24
C ILE A 41 -2.90 2.05 -2.46
N ALA A 42 -3.84 2.96 -2.69
CA ALA A 42 -3.77 3.89 -3.79
C ALA A 42 -4.20 5.30 -3.36
N ARG A 43 -3.62 6.31 -4.02
CA ARG A 43 -3.94 7.71 -3.78
C ARG A 43 -4.87 8.22 -4.86
N THR A 44 -5.88 8.96 -4.44
CA THR A 44 -6.82 9.63 -5.34
C THR A 44 -6.93 11.09 -4.93
N PHE A 45 -6.99 11.97 -5.93
CA PHE A 45 -7.21 13.40 -5.74
C PHE A 45 -8.30 13.86 -6.71
N ASN A 46 -9.38 14.45 -6.18
CA ASN A 46 -10.57 14.86 -6.95
C ASN A 46 -11.08 13.77 -7.92
N GLY A 47 -11.14 12.53 -7.45
CA GLY A 47 -11.63 11.39 -8.23
C GLY A 47 -10.65 10.82 -9.26
N ARG A 48 -9.43 11.36 -9.38
CA ARG A 48 -8.38 10.82 -10.26
C ARG A 48 -7.32 10.07 -9.47
N TRP A 49 -6.80 9.01 -10.06
CA TRP A 49 -5.63 8.30 -9.54
C TRP A 49 -4.40 9.21 -9.59
N VAL A 50 -3.62 9.17 -8.51
CA VAL A 50 -2.30 9.79 -8.43
C VAL A 50 -1.29 8.65 -8.50
N SER A 51 -0.26 8.79 -9.34
CA SER A 51 0.76 7.76 -9.52
C SER A 51 1.43 7.36 -8.20
N ALA A 52 1.85 6.10 -8.11
CA ALA A 52 2.58 5.59 -6.94
C ALA A 52 4.02 6.11 -6.88
N ASP A 53 4.56 6.47 -8.04
CA ASP A 53 5.87 7.06 -8.28
C ASP A 53 5.76 8.35 -9.12
N GLY A 54 6.80 9.20 -9.10
CA GLY A 54 6.87 10.45 -9.85
C GLY A 54 7.07 11.68 -8.98
N ASP A 55 6.79 12.87 -9.55
CA ASP A 55 7.12 14.17 -8.93
C ASP A 55 6.43 14.42 -7.58
N ILE A 56 5.28 13.78 -7.35
CA ILE A 56 4.55 13.85 -6.08
C ILE A 56 4.86 12.59 -5.28
N PRO A 57 5.81 12.64 -4.31
CA PRO A 57 6.29 11.45 -3.61
C PRO A 57 5.16 10.76 -2.85
N PHE A 58 5.15 9.42 -2.88
CA PHE A 58 4.27 8.62 -2.03
C PHE A 58 5.02 8.15 -0.78
N THR A 59 4.86 8.88 0.33
CA THR A 59 5.51 8.59 1.60
C THR A 59 4.59 7.83 2.56
N MET A 60 5.07 6.71 3.11
CA MET A 60 4.38 5.86 4.09
C MET A 60 5.36 5.52 5.23
N GLY A 61 5.15 6.08 6.43
CA GLY A 61 6.08 5.84 7.54
C GLY A 61 7.53 6.22 7.23
N GLY A 62 7.74 7.28 6.44
CA GLY A 62 9.04 7.72 5.94
C GLY A 62 9.59 6.95 4.74
N TRP A 63 9.00 5.81 4.37
CA TRP A 63 9.34 5.09 3.15
C TRP A 63 8.73 5.77 1.93
N VAL A 64 9.53 6.06 0.92
CA VAL A 64 9.09 6.67 -0.34
C VAL A 64 9.04 5.62 -1.43
N SER A 65 7.89 5.48 -2.10
CA SER A 65 7.74 4.59 -3.26
C SER A 65 8.38 5.19 -4.52
N GLN A 66 9.07 4.34 -5.28
CA GLN A 66 9.65 4.66 -6.59
C GLN A 66 9.45 3.46 -7.53
N GLY A 67 9.09 3.73 -8.79
CA GLY A 67 8.96 2.71 -9.83
C GLY A 67 10.24 2.54 -10.63
N LEU A 68 10.42 1.36 -11.23
CA LEU A 68 11.54 1.02 -12.11
C LEU A 68 11.12 0.93 -13.59
N GLY A 69 9.99 1.56 -13.94
CA GLY A 69 9.51 1.70 -15.32
C GLY A 69 8.55 0.60 -15.79
N ARG A 70 8.22 -0.37 -14.94
CA ARG A 70 7.20 -1.39 -15.21
C ARG A 70 6.26 -1.53 -14.03
N GLU A 71 5.03 -1.92 -14.33
CA GLU A 71 4.05 -2.30 -13.33
C GLU A 71 4.64 -3.37 -12.38
N TYR A 72 4.32 -3.28 -11.08
CA TYR A 72 4.83 -4.16 -10.02
C TYR A 72 6.35 -4.17 -9.83
N ASP A 73 7.08 -3.31 -10.51
CA ASP A 73 8.54 -3.23 -10.48
C ASP A 73 8.98 -1.91 -9.86
N GLY A 74 9.53 -1.95 -8.66
CA GLY A 74 9.75 -0.76 -7.85
C GLY A 74 10.47 -1.01 -6.54
N VAL A 75 10.73 0.06 -5.80
CA VAL A 75 11.39 0.05 -4.50
C VAL A 75 10.67 0.95 -3.49
N LEU A 76 10.84 0.63 -2.21
CA LEU A 76 10.63 1.55 -1.11
C LEU A 76 11.99 2.05 -0.60
N VAL A 77 12.14 3.36 -0.44
CA VAL A 77 13.39 3.99 0.00
C VAL A 77 13.19 4.74 1.32
N HIS A 78 14.06 4.49 2.30
CA HIS A 78 14.07 5.19 3.60
C HIS A 78 15.50 5.32 4.11
N GLY A 79 15.99 6.54 4.36
CA GLY A 79 17.27 6.76 5.03
C GLY A 79 18.48 6.09 4.36
N GLY A 80 18.48 5.95 3.02
CA GLY A 80 19.52 5.26 2.26
C GLY A 80 19.33 3.74 2.14
N VAL A 81 18.34 3.16 2.83
CA VAL A 81 17.92 1.76 2.64
C VAL A 81 16.92 1.69 1.49
N SER A 82 17.11 0.72 0.60
CA SER A 82 16.18 0.38 -0.48
C SER A 82 15.63 -1.03 -0.28
N LYS A 83 14.34 -1.22 -0.51
CA LYS A 83 13.62 -2.49 -0.40
C LYS A 83 12.86 -2.73 -1.69
N GLU A 84 13.28 -3.71 -2.47
CA GLU A 84 12.75 -4.00 -3.80
C GLU A 84 11.44 -4.79 -3.73
N ALA A 85 10.53 -4.48 -4.65
CA ALA A 85 9.31 -5.22 -4.84
C ALA A 85 9.62 -6.64 -5.29
N CYS A 86 9.01 -7.61 -4.62
CA CYS A 86 9.20 -9.01 -4.91
C CYS A 86 7.94 -9.77 -4.51
N GLU A 87 7.55 -10.77 -5.29
CA GLU A 87 6.48 -11.70 -4.92
C GLU A 87 6.89 -12.65 -3.78
N CYS A 88 8.17 -12.65 -3.40
CA CYS A 88 8.73 -13.41 -2.30
C CYS A 88 8.36 -12.84 -0.92
N ARG A 89 8.61 -13.64 0.14
CA ARG A 89 8.47 -13.24 1.54
C ARG A 89 9.82 -13.41 2.22
N ASP A 90 10.70 -12.44 2.02
CA ASP A 90 12.11 -12.53 2.41
C ASP A 90 12.62 -11.25 3.06
N GLU A 91 13.83 -11.29 3.62
CA GLU A 91 14.45 -10.11 4.24
C GLU A 91 14.68 -8.96 3.24
N ILE A 92 14.77 -9.29 1.95
CA ILE A 92 14.98 -8.30 0.86
C ILE A 92 13.83 -7.30 0.76
N ASN A 93 12.59 -7.73 1.00
CA ASN A 93 11.39 -6.88 0.94
C ASN A 93 10.71 -6.68 2.30
N ALA A 94 11.27 -7.25 3.38
CA ALA A 94 10.85 -6.96 4.74
C ALA A 94 11.15 -5.51 5.10
N ILE A 95 10.14 -4.81 5.64
CA ILE A 95 10.29 -3.49 6.27
C ILE A 95 10.58 -3.70 7.76
N PRO A 96 11.83 -3.52 8.22
CA PRO A 96 12.20 -3.71 9.61
C PRO A 96 11.62 -2.58 10.48
N GLY A 97 11.09 -2.93 11.65
CA GLY A 97 10.60 -1.97 12.63
C GLY A 97 9.16 -1.51 12.37
N GLN A 98 8.23 -2.11 13.13
CA GLN A 98 7.23 -1.34 13.86
C GLN A 98 7.65 -1.33 15.32
#